data_AF-A0A4Q5U1V6-F1
#
_entry.id   AF-A0A4Q5U1V6-F1
#
_cell.length_a   1.000
_cell.length_b   1.000
_cell.length_c   1.000
_cell.angle_alpha   90.00
_cell.angle_beta   90.00
_cell.angle_gamma   90.00
#
_symmetry.space_group_name_H-M   'P 1'
#
loop_
_entity.id
_entity.type
_entity.pdbx_description
1 polymer ?
#
loop_
_entity_poly.entity_id
_entity_poly.type
_entity_poly.pdbx_seq_one_letter_code
_entity_poly.pdbx_strand_id
1 'polypeptide(L)'
;MYYYSGPMYMATSEGNRVLLLPKNKQVDKGKQASVFFHNYYGDHARWAEMLRGWRNPFDLYYNIVENSLYNQEISAAGVSRLFREKAGEDLQDFHLRFSPNLGKDIGGKLLLLDSWLKNTGAEGPLLFLHDKRSPQKPDPGTWSRKLLGIGEPEFVLRALAMFRANPGIGIITAAGTVMRNGSSNPLLQQLSERYGLNGRVTEFVAGTMFWCSARPVRDFFTRYSPLEIRATMEQGNVMDEEGETVTHSWERLLSAVVTASGGSITELEL
;
A
#
# COMPACT_ATOMS: atom_id res chain seq x y z
N MET A 1 -1.63 -31.69 21.20
CA MET A 1 -0.73 -30.80 21.96
C MET A 1 -0.29 -29.70 21.00
N TYR A 2 -0.90 -28.52 21.06
CA TYR A 2 -0.54 -27.39 20.19
C TYR A 2 0.54 -26.56 20.89
N TYR A 3 1.74 -26.51 20.33
CA TYR A 3 2.81 -25.64 20.81
C TYR A 3 2.49 -24.21 20.37
N TYR A 4 2.12 -23.36 21.33
CA TYR A 4 2.03 -21.91 21.09
C TYR A 4 3.45 -21.33 21.24
N SER A 5 4.18 -21.23 20.13
CA SER A 5 5.42 -20.44 20.10
C SER A 5 5.04 -18.97 20.14
N GLY A 6 5.42 -18.28 21.21
CA GLY A 6 5.18 -16.83 21.34
C GLY A 6 5.79 -16.02 20.19
N PRO A 7 5.40 -14.74 20.04
CA PRO A 7 5.96 -13.84 19.05
C PRO A 7 7.49 -13.74 19.14
N MET A 8 8.18 -13.88 18.00
CA MET A 8 9.63 -13.66 17.91
C MET A 8 9.89 -12.24 17.40
N TYR A 9 10.65 -11.47 18.18
CA TYR A 9 11.07 -10.12 17.80
C TYR A 9 12.49 -10.19 17.23
N MET A 10 12.70 -9.67 16.02
CA MET A 10 14.05 -9.40 15.52
C MET A 10 14.28 -7.89 15.51
N ALA A 11 15.31 -7.46 16.23
CA ALA A 11 15.87 -6.12 16.06
C ALA A 11 16.69 -6.12 14.77
N THR A 12 16.40 -5.19 13.85
CA THR A 12 17.32 -4.93 12.72
C THR A 12 18.31 -3.85 13.11
N SER A 13 19.47 -3.82 12.42
CA SER A 13 20.53 -2.81 12.60
C SER A 13 20.08 -1.37 12.33
N GLU A 14 18.86 -1.16 11.81
CA GLU A 14 18.30 0.14 11.44
C GLU A 14 17.26 0.66 12.46
N GLY A 15 17.13 0.04 13.65
CA GLY A 15 16.19 0.48 14.68
C GLY A 15 14.71 0.12 14.43
N ASN A 16 14.41 -0.54 13.30
CA ASN A 16 13.06 -1.00 12.98
C ASN A 16 12.75 -2.31 13.73
N ARG A 17 11.64 -2.33 14.49
CA ARG A 17 11.13 -3.56 15.12
C ARG A 17 10.29 -4.34 14.11
N VAL A 18 10.72 -5.56 13.77
CA VAL A 18 9.91 -6.50 12.97
C VAL A 18 9.28 -7.49 13.92
N LEU A 19 7.94 -7.53 13.94
CA LEU A 19 7.20 -8.63 14.54
C LEU A 19 6.86 -9.63 13.44
N LEU A 20 7.48 -10.80 13.47
CA LEU A 20 7.12 -11.94 12.63
C LEU A 20 6.32 -12.91 13.49
N LEU A 21 5.16 -13.34 12.99
CA LEU A 21 4.25 -14.21 13.72
C LEU A 21 4.07 -15.54 12.97
N PRO A 22 3.72 -16.64 13.66
CA PRO A 22 3.69 -17.98 13.06
C PRO A 22 2.64 -18.11 11.94
N LYS A 23 3.02 -18.90 10.92
CA LYS A 23 2.25 -19.16 9.69
C LYS A 23 1.03 -20.06 9.96
N ASN A 24 -0.14 -19.69 9.47
CA ASN A 24 -1.27 -20.61 9.29
C ASN A 24 -1.20 -21.27 7.88
N LYS A 25 -1.70 -22.51 7.78
CA LYS A 25 -1.97 -23.40 6.60
C LYS A 25 -1.10 -23.23 5.31
N GLN A 26 -0.67 -24.34 4.71
CA GLN A 26 -0.06 -24.34 3.37
C GLN A 26 -1.08 -23.95 2.28
N VAL A 27 -1.24 -22.65 2.05
CA VAL A 27 -1.87 -22.09 0.85
C VAL A 27 -0.77 -21.89 -0.21
N ASP A 28 -1.11 -22.00 -1.50
CA ASP A 28 -0.22 -21.61 -2.60
C ASP A 28 0.06 -20.09 -2.51
N LYS A 29 1.10 -19.75 -1.73
CA LYS A 29 1.53 -18.38 -1.46
C LYS A 29 1.88 -17.61 -2.72
N GLY A 30 2.17 -18.30 -3.82
CA GLY A 30 2.58 -17.68 -5.07
C GLY A 30 1.52 -16.73 -5.64
N LYS A 31 0.23 -16.99 -5.42
CA LYS A 31 -0.88 -16.26 -6.08
C LYS A 31 -1.76 -15.44 -5.14
N GLN A 32 -1.38 -15.36 -3.88
CA GLN A 32 -2.15 -14.71 -2.83
C GLN A 32 -2.04 -13.18 -2.91
N ALA A 33 -3.13 -12.47 -2.59
CA ALA A 33 -3.10 -11.02 -2.55
C ALA A 33 -2.23 -10.50 -1.38
N SER A 34 -1.53 -9.39 -1.59
CA SER A 34 -0.79 -8.68 -0.54
C SER A 34 -1.38 -7.28 -0.34
N VAL A 35 -1.78 -6.95 0.89
CA VAL A 35 -2.40 -5.68 1.25
C VAL A 35 -1.38 -4.80 1.96
N PHE A 36 -1.18 -3.59 1.46
CA PHE A 36 -0.26 -2.59 1.98
C PHE A 36 -1.09 -1.46 2.57
N PHE A 37 -1.09 -1.34 3.88
CA PHE A 37 -1.88 -0.35 4.58
C PHE A 37 -0.98 0.63 5.34
N HIS A 38 -0.97 1.90 4.92
CA HIS A 38 -0.32 2.98 5.66
C HIS A 38 -1.34 3.71 6.55
N ASN A 39 -1.17 3.65 7.87
CA ASN A 39 -2.04 4.31 8.83
C ASN A 39 -1.36 5.51 9.48
N TYR A 40 -1.86 6.70 9.13
CA TYR A 40 -1.48 7.97 9.74
C TYR A 40 -2.47 8.44 10.81
N TYR A 41 -3.77 8.18 10.66
CA TYR A 41 -4.87 8.76 11.43
C TYR A 41 -5.48 7.85 12.52
N GLY A 42 -4.88 6.70 12.79
CA GLY A 42 -5.11 5.87 13.98
C GLY A 42 -6.38 5.02 13.99
N ASP A 43 -7.14 4.93 12.90
CA ASP A 43 -8.43 4.21 12.88
C ASP A 43 -8.27 2.68 12.66
N HIS A 44 -7.47 2.01 13.49
CA HIS A 44 -7.11 0.60 13.30
C HIS A 44 -8.31 -0.35 13.32
N ALA A 45 -9.31 -0.07 14.16
CA ALA A 45 -10.47 -0.95 14.35
C ALA A 45 -11.35 -0.99 13.09
N ARG A 46 -11.59 0.16 12.47
CA ARG A 46 -12.33 0.23 11.21
C ARG A 46 -11.63 -0.57 10.11
N TRP A 47 -10.30 -0.46 10.01
CA TRP A 47 -9.53 -1.21 9.03
C TRP A 47 -9.57 -2.70 9.25
N ALA A 48 -9.44 -3.12 10.50
CA ALA A 48 -9.50 -4.53 10.84
C ALA A 48 -10.89 -5.13 10.54
N GLU A 49 -11.97 -4.37 10.72
CA GLU A 49 -13.34 -4.81 10.38
C GLU A 49 -13.56 -4.86 8.87
N MET A 50 -13.06 -3.91 8.09
CA MET A 50 -13.15 -3.93 6.62
C MET A 50 -12.53 -5.22 6.03
N LEU A 51 -11.37 -5.63 6.56
CA LEU A 51 -10.68 -6.84 6.10
C LEU A 51 -11.39 -8.14 6.48
N ARG A 52 -12.25 -8.14 7.50
CA ARG A 52 -12.99 -9.34 7.94
C ARG A 52 -13.86 -9.95 6.86
N GLY A 53 -14.36 -9.12 5.94
CA GLY A 53 -15.22 -9.59 4.85
C GLY A 53 -14.45 -10.21 3.68
N TRP A 54 -13.12 -10.16 3.69
CA TRP A 54 -12.29 -10.70 2.61
C TRP A 54 -12.31 -12.23 2.63
N ARG A 55 -13.19 -12.85 1.84
CA ARG A 55 -13.29 -14.32 1.70
C ARG A 55 -12.19 -14.91 0.80
N ASN A 56 -10.97 -14.39 0.90
CA ASN A 56 -9.80 -14.84 0.15
C ASN A 56 -8.57 -14.68 1.05
N PRO A 57 -7.64 -15.65 1.07
CA PRO A 57 -6.39 -15.51 1.80
C PRO A 57 -5.60 -14.26 1.36
N PHE A 58 -5.06 -13.51 2.31
CA PHE A 58 -4.21 -12.33 2.04
C PHE A 58 -3.11 -12.15 3.09
N ASP A 59 -2.00 -11.57 2.66
CA ASP A 59 -0.93 -11.12 3.55
C ASP A 59 -1.14 -9.62 3.83
N LEU A 60 -0.98 -9.19 5.07
CA LEU A 60 -1.15 -7.79 5.45
C LEU A 60 0.19 -7.18 5.88
N TYR A 61 0.61 -6.18 5.13
CA TYR A 61 1.74 -5.30 5.42
C TYR A 61 1.17 -3.98 5.95
N TYR A 62 1.41 -3.69 7.22
CA TYR A 62 0.76 -2.59 7.94
C TYR A 62 1.79 -1.64 8.54
N ASN A 63 1.70 -0.36 8.21
CA ASN A 63 2.57 0.67 8.77
C ASN A 63 1.79 1.62 9.68
N ILE A 64 2.36 1.92 10.84
CA ILE A 64 1.88 2.94 11.78
C ILE A 64 2.87 4.09 11.82
N VAL A 65 2.37 5.30 11.68
CA VAL A 65 3.20 6.51 11.81
C VAL A 65 3.37 6.86 13.30
N GLU A 66 4.56 6.65 13.86
CA GLU A 66 4.85 6.76 15.31
C GLU A 66 4.70 8.18 15.85
N ASN A 67 5.09 9.18 15.06
CA ASN A 67 5.03 10.58 15.43
C ASN A 67 3.71 11.25 15.06
N SER A 68 2.68 10.46 14.74
CA SER A 68 1.33 10.97 14.53
C SER A 68 0.64 11.21 15.87
N LEU A 69 -0.03 12.35 16.00
CA LEU A 69 -0.88 12.66 17.17
C LEU A 69 -2.00 11.63 17.38
N TYR A 70 -2.36 10.86 16.34
CA TYR A 70 -3.41 9.86 16.39
C TYR A 70 -2.94 8.48 16.87
N ASN A 71 -1.63 8.27 16.98
CA ASN A 71 -1.03 6.96 17.27
C ASN A 71 -0.25 6.90 18.60
N GLN A 72 -0.38 7.91 19.47
CA GLN A 72 0.48 8.07 20.66
C GLN A 72 0.35 6.93 21.70
N GLU A 73 -0.81 6.29 21.79
CA GLU A 73 -1.11 5.28 22.81
C GLU A 73 -1.05 3.84 22.28
N ILE A 74 -0.50 3.65 21.09
CA ILE A 74 -0.65 2.41 20.35
C ILE A 74 0.54 1.48 20.60
N SER A 75 0.25 0.26 21.03
CA SER A 75 1.25 -0.80 21.16
C SER A 75 1.19 -1.77 19.98
N ALA A 76 2.37 -2.23 19.55
CA ALA A 76 2.49 -3.26 18.51
C ALA A 76 1.68 -4.53 18.84
N ALA A 77 1.69 -4.95 20.10
CA ALA A 77 0.94 -6.09 20.59
C ALA A 77 -0.58 -5.87 20.50
N GLY A 78 -1.07 -4.68 20.87
CA GLY A 78 -2.49 -4.32 20.79
C GLY A 78 -3.00 -4.37 19.36
N VAL A 79 -2.28 -3.75 18.42
CA VAL A 79 -2.65 -3.77 16.99
C VAL A 79 -2.62 -5.18 16.42
N SER A 80 -1.58 -5.95 16.74
CA SER A 80 -1.47 -7.34 16.25
C SER A 80 -2.62 -8.22 16.74
N ARG A 81 -3.02 -8.05 18.01
CA ARG A 81 -4.19 -8.74 18.56
C ARG A 81 -5.47 -8.34 17.84
N LEU A 82 -5.70 -7.03 17.68
CA LEU A 82 -6.87 -6.48 17.01
C LEU A 82 -7.04 -7.05 15.59
N PHE A 83 -6.00 -7.03 14.76
CA PHE A 83 -6.10 -7.54 13.39
C PHE A 83 -6.35 -9.04 13.34
N ARG A 84 -5.76 -9.83 14.24
CA ARG A 84 -6.03 -11.27 14.30
C ARG A 84 -7.45 -11.59 14.72
N GLU A 85 -7.97 -10.88 15.72
CA GLU A 85 -9.34 -11.08 16.20
C GLU A 85 -10.38 -10.66 15.15
N LYS A 86 -10.08 -9.62 14.37
CA LYS A 86 -11.04 -9.03 13.44
C LYS A 86 -10.93 -9.54 12.01
N ALA A 87 -9.73 -9.64 11.44
CA ALA A 87 -9.54 -10.09 10.06
C ALA A 87 -9.78 -11.60 9.89
N GLY A 88 -9.73 -12.37 10.97
CA GLY A 88 -10.10 -13.79 10.97
C GLY A 88 -9.07 -14.70 10.30
N GLU A 89 -9.52 -15.85 9.80
CA GLU A 89 -8.67 -16.93 9.27
C GLU A 89 -8.07 -16.62 7.89
N ASP A 90 -8.63 -15.65 7.16
CA ASP A 90 -8.16 -15.26 5.83
C ASP A 90 -6.82 -14.49 5.88
N LEU A 91 -6.51 -13.84 7.02
CA LEU A 91 -5.21 -13.24 7.28
C LEU A 91 -4.14 -14.32 7.48
N GLN A 92 -3.28 -14.53 6.46
CA GLN A 92 -2.25 -15.58 6.52
C GLN A 92 -1.00 -15.11 7.25
N ASP A 93 -0.47 -13.95 6.85
CA ASP A 93 0.69 -13.31 7.48
C ASP A 93 0.40 -11.84 7.79
N PHE A 94 0.97 -11.36 8.90
CA PHE A 94 0.82 -9.98 9.35
C PHE A 94 2.19 -9.37 9.66
N HIS A 95 2.57 -8.37 8.89
CA HIS A 95 3.83 -7.65 8.98
C HIS A 95 3.57 -6.23 9.47
N LEU A 96 3.86 -5.98 10.74
CA LEU A 96 3.70 -4.67 11.36
C LEU A 96 5.01 -3.87 11.30
N ARG A 97 4.90 -2.62 10.85
CA ARG A 97 5.95 -1.61 10.82
C ARG A 97 5.51 -0.37 11.56
N PHE A 98 6.51 0.28 12.12
CA PHE A 98 6.40 1.59 12.71
C PHE A 98 7.41 2.50 12.02
N SER A 99 7.04 3.73 11.72
CA SER A 99 7.94 4.66 11.03
C SER A 99 7.65 6.12 11.36
N PRO A 100 8.65 7.01 11.20
CA PRO A 100 8.39 8.44 11.20
C PRO A 100 7.60 8.84 9.95
N ASN A 101 6.90 9.97 10.05
CA ASN A 101 6.24 10.63 8.91
C ASN A 101 7.27 11.17 7.90
N LEU A 102 7.81 10.31 7.04
CA LEU A 102 8.71 10.64 5.93
C LEU A 102 8.05 10.17 4.63
N GLY A 103 7.84 11.11 3.71
CA GLY A 103 7.08 10.89 2.49
C GLY A 103 5.65 10.48 2.79
N LYS A 104 4.82 11.40 3.27
CA LYS A 104 3.43 11.11 3.67
C LYS A 104 2.73 10.19 2.66
N ASP A 105 2.04 9.17 3.17
CA ASP A 105 1.35 8.13 2.40
C ASP A 105 2.26 7.20 1.57
N ILE A 106 3.23 7.72 0.79
CA ILE A 106 4.09 6.94 -0.11
C ILE A 106 5.27 6.29 0.60
N GLY A 107 6.00 7.04 1.41
CA GLY A 107 7.16 6.54 2.14
C GLY A 107 6.81 5.39 3.08
N GLY A 108 5.59 5.38 3.62
CA GLY A 108 5.04 4.22 4.31
C GLY A 108 4.84 3.01 3.39
N LYS A 109 4.27 3.20 2.20
CA LYS A 109 4.11 2.12 1.20
C LYS A 109 5.46 1.57 0.74
N LEU A 110 6.48 2.42 0.56
CA LEU A 110 7.83 1.99 0.21
C LEU A 110 8.49 1.14 1.31
N LEU A 111 8.31 1.50 2.58
CA LEU A 111 8.76 0.68 3.70
C LEU A 111 8.07 -0.70 3.73
N LEU A 112 6.79 -0.73 3.42
CA LEU A 112 6.03 -1.97 3.33
C LEU A 112 6.44 -2.81 2.10
N LEU A 113 6.74 -2.18 0.97
CA LEU A 113 7.29 -2.83 -0.23
C LEU A 113 8.64 -3.50 0.05
N ASP A 114 9.55 -2.82 0.74
CA ASP A 114 10.81 -3.45 1.18
C ASP A 114 10.55 -4.69 2.04
N SER A 115 9.57 -4.60 2.96
CA SER A 115 9.19 -5.72 3.81
C SER A 115 8.62 -6.87 2.97
N TRP A 116 7.76 -6.59 2.00
CA TRP A 116 7.17 -7.59 1.12
C TRP A 116 8.22 -8.29 0.25
N LEU A 117 9.14 -7.54 -0.36
CA LEU A 117 10.24 -8.10 -1.17
C LEU A 117 11.12 -9.06 -0.36
N LYS A 118 11.40 -8.73 0.89
CA LYS A 118 12.25 -9.55 1.78
C LYS A 118 11.55 -10.79 2.33
N ASN A 119 10.22 -10.81 2.38
CA ASN A 119 9.45 -11.90 3.01
C ASN A 119 8.85 -12.86 1.99
N THR A 120 8.06 -12.35 1.03
CA THR A 120 7.32 -13.20 0.10
C THR A 120 7.63 -12.90 -1.35
N GLY A 121 7.67 -11.62 -1.75
CA GLY A 121 7.81 -11.22 -3.15
C GLY A 121 6.78 -11.92 -4.06
N ALA A 122 5.60 -12.23 -3.53
CA ALA A 122 4.59 -13.08 -4.15
C ALA A 122 4.10 -12.53 -5.51
N GLU A 123 3.60 -13.40 -6.40
CA GLU A 123 3.11 -12.99 -7.73
C GLU A 123 1.66 -12.46 -7.70
N GLY A 124 0.92 -12.70 -6.60
CA GLY A 124 -0.48 -12.29 -6.49
C GLY A 124 -0.66 -10.76 -6.43
N PRO A 125 -1.86 -10.24 -6.75
CA PRO A 125 -2.10 -8.80 -6.82
C PRO A 125 -1.78 -8.06 -5.52
N LEU A 126 -1.32 -6.83 -5.64
CA LEU A 126 -1.07 -5.94 -4.50
C LEU A 126 -2.25 -4.98 -4.36
N LEU A 127 -2.66 -4.68 -3.13
CA LEU A 127 -3.57 -3.58 -2.82
C LEU A 127 -2.82 -2.52 -2.00
N PHE A 128 -2.69 -1.31 -2.54
CA PHE A 128 -2.22 -0.16 -1.78
C PHE A 128 -3.38 0.60 -1.16
N LEU A 129 -3.32 0.82 0.14
CA LEU A 129 -4.26 1.58 0.93
C LEU A 129 -3.55 2.53 1.88
N HIS A 130 -4.23 3.60 2.24
CA HIS A 130 -3.90 4.39 3.40
C HIS A 130 -5.16 5.05 3.94
N ASP A 131 -5.11 5.55 5.17
CA ASP A 131 -6.22 6.31 5.70
C ASP A 131 -6.23 7.76 5.18
N LYS A 132 -7.43 8.31 5.04
CA LYS A 132 -7.64 9.66 4.55
C LYS A 132 -8.59 10.40 5.46
N ARG A 133 -8.17 11.57 5.92
CA ARG A 133 -9.06 12.63 6.42
C ARG A 133 -8.96 13.80 5.44
N SER A 134 -10.10 14.29 4.97
CA SER A 134 -10.18 15.48 4.11
C SER A 134 -10.99 16.56 4.84
N PRO A 135 -10.37 17.36 5.72
CA PRO A 135 -11.09 18.39 6.48
C PRO A 135 -11.70 19.48 5.58
N GLN A 136 -11.18 19.62 4.36
CA GLN A 136 -11.44 20.73 3.45
C GLN A 136 -12.53 20.44 2.40
N LYS A 137 -13.11 19.24 2.37
CA LYS A 137 -14.17 18.90 1.39
C LYS A 137 -15.56 19.07 2.03
N PRO A 138 -16.57 19.54 1.28
CA PRO A 138 -17.93 19.72 1.79
C PRO A 138 -18.57 18.41 2.27
N ASP A 139 -18.20 17.29 1.66
CA ASP A 139 -18.58 15.94 2.06
C ASP A 139 -17.33 15.03 2.14
N PRO A 140 -16.58 15.09 3.26
CA PRO A 140 -15.40 14.25 3.49
C PRO A 140 -15.73 12.76 3.48
N GLY A 141 -16.96 12.42 3.84
CA GLY A 141 -17.43 11.04 3.96
C GLY A 141 -17.53 10.36 2.61
N THR A 142 -18.04 11.03 1.59
CA THR A 142 -18.22 10.42 0.26
C THR A 142 -16.90 10.22 -0.48
N TRP A 143 -15.96 11.17 -0.43
CA TRP A 143 -14.64 10.99 -1.05
C TRP A 143 -13.81 9.90 -0.38
N SER A 144 -13.78 9.89 0.97
CA SER A 144 -13.07 8.83 1.71
C SER A 144 -13.71 7.47 1.50
N ARG A 145 -15.04 7.34 1.56
CA ARG A 145 -15.73 6.09 1.21
C ARG A 145 -15.39 5.63 -0.20
N LYS A 146 -15.28 6.56 -1.16
CA LYS A 146 -14.95 6.20 -2.54
C LYS A 146 -13.55 5.58 -2.66
N LEU A 147 -12.55 6.24 -2.10
CA LEU A 147 -11.17 5.75 -2.20
C LEU A 147 -10.95 4.46 -1.42
N LEU A 148 -11.60 4.33 -0.27
CA LEU A 148 -11.45 3.18 0.63
C LEU A 148 -12.31 2.00 0.19
N GLY A 149 -13.35 2.25 -0.60
CA GLY A 149 -14.25 1.25 -1.16
C GLY A 149 -13.55 0.16 -1.97
N ILE A 150 -12.34 0.43 -2.47
CA ILE A 150 -11.54 -0.57 -3.19
C ILE A 150 -11.10 -1.75 -2.29
N GLY A 151 -11.15 -1.56 -0.96
CA GLY A 151 -10.89 -2.59 0.04
C GLY A 151 -12.15 -3.29 0.54
N GLU A 152 -13.35 -2.93 0.05
CA GLU A 152 -14.59 -3.59 0.45
C GLU A 152 -14.71 -4.97 -0.21
N PRO A 153 -15.34 -5.96 0.46
CA PRO A 153 -15.35 -7.36 0.02
C PRO A 153 -15.81 -7.57 -1.43
N GLU A 154 -16.85 -6.86 -1.86
CA GLU A 154 -17.37 -6.98 -3.22
C GLU A 154 -16.38 -6.48 -4.27
N PHE A 155 -15.74 -5.33 -4.00
CA PHE A 155 -14.73 -4.77 -4.89
C PHE A 155 -13.52 -5.71 -4.99
N VAL A 156 -13.07 -6.25 -3.86
CA VAL A 156 -11.95 -7.20 -3.79
C VAL A 156 -12.21 -8.41 -4.69
N LEU A 157 -13.41 -9.01 -4.59
CA LEU A 157 -13.78 -10.17 -5.41
C LEU A 157 -13.76 -9.83 -6.91
N ARG A 158 -14.29 -8.68 -7.28
CA ARG A 158 -14.32 -8.20 -8.68
C ARG A 158 -12.91 -7.91 -9.20
N ALA A 159 -12.08 -7.19 -8.44
CA ALA A 159 -10.71 -6.88 -8.82
C ALA A 159 -9.87 -8.14 -9.03
N LEU A 160 -9.94 -9.09 -8.10
CA LEU A 160 -9.22 -10.36 -8.22
C LEU A 160 -9.71 -11.21 -9.40
N ALA A 161 -11.02 -11.21 -9.67
CA ALA A 161 -11.56 -11.88 -10.86
C ALA A 161 -11.04 -11.25 -12.16
N MET A 162 -10.90 -9.92 -12.21
CA MET A 162 -10.39 -9.20 -13.37
C MET A 162 -8.92 -9.45 -13.65
N PHE A 163 -8.05 -9.45 -12.63
CA PHE A 163 -6.64 -9.83 -12.83
C PHE A 163 -6.50 -11.26 -13.38
N ARG A 164 -7.37 -12.18 -12.94
CA ARG A 164 -7.37 -13.57 -13.47
C ARG A 164 -7.86 -13.65 -14.91
N ALA A 165 -8.90 -12.87 -15.26
CA ALA A 165 -9.51 -12.92 -16.58
C ALA A 165 -8.72 -12.14 -17.63
N ASN A 166 -8.00 -11.08 -17.24
CA ASN A 166 -7.29 -10.20 -18.17
C ASN A 166 -5.88 -9.87 -17.66
N PRO A 167 -4.86 -10.65 -18.09
CA PRO A 167 -3.47 -10.41 -17.73
C PRO A 167 -2.89 -9.06 -18.21
N GLY A 168 -3.56 -8.36 -19.14
CA GLY A 168 -3.17 -7.03 -19.60
C GLY A 168 -3.51 -5.91 -18.61
N ILE A 169 -4.34 -6.18 -17.62
CA ILE A 169 -4.68 -5.20 -16.58
C ILE A 169 -3.49 -5.03 -15.63
N GLY A 170 -2.97 -3.81 -15.59
CA GLY A 170 -1.92 -3.42 -14.66
C GLY A 170 -2.47 -2.94 -13.33
N ILE A 171 -3.46 -2.04 -13.37
CA ILE A 171 -4.03 -1.35 -12.20
C ILE A 171 -5.56 -1.43 -12.23
N ILE A 172 -6.18 -1.65 -11.07
CA ILE A 172 -7.63 -1.50 -10.86
C ILE A 172 -7.87 -0.49 -9.73
N THR A 173 -8.73 0.48 -9.97
CA THR A 173 -9.07 1.54 -9.00
C THR A 173 -10.56 1.89 -9.03
N ALA A 174 -11.03 2.67 -8.05
CA ALA A 174 -12.38 3.21 -8.05
C ALA A 174 -12.57 4.20 -9.21
N ALA A 175 -13.77 4.26 -9.79
CA ALA A 175 -14.08 5.16 -10.89
C ALA A 175 -13.88 6.64 -10.54
N GLY A 176 -13.47 7.45 -11.52
CA GLY A 176 -13.20 8.87 -11.34
C GLY A 176 -11.98 9.18 -10.46
N THR A 177 -11.07 8.23 -10.27
CA THR A 177 -9.81 8.45 -9.53
C THR A 177 -8.59 8.52 -10.45
N VAL A 178 -8.75 8.16 -11.73
CA VAL A 178 -7.67 8.26 -12.72
C VAL A 178 -7.54 9.70 -13.21
N MET A 179 -6.36 10.26 -12.98
CA MET A 179 -5.97 11.58 -13.48
C MET A 179 -5.28 11.40 -14.83
N ARG A 180 -5.76 12.12 -15.86
CA ARG A 180 -5.27 12.02 -17.25
C ARG A 180 -4.47 13.23 -17.71
N ASN A 181 -4.02 14.03 -16.75
CA ASN A 181 -3.28 15.24 -17.03
C ASN A 181 -1.79 14.91 -16.88
N GLY A 182 -1.13 14.68 -18.02
CA GLY A 182 0.32 14.61 -18.06
C GLY A 182 0.90 15.86 -17.40
N SER A 183 1.75 15.68 -16.40
CA SER A 183 2.36 16.80 -15.70
C SER A 183 3.66 17.20 -16.41
N SER A 184 3.79 18.47 -16.76
CA SER A 184 5.05 19.08 -17.22
C SER A 184 6.00 19.42 -16.07
N ASN A 185 5.84 18.75 -14.92
CA ASN A 185 6.61 18.97 -13.71
C ASN A 185 8.06 18.49 -13.93
N PRO A 186 9.07 19.39 -13.88
CA PRO A 186 10.47 19.04 -14.12
C PRO A 186 11.02 17.98 -13.16
N LEU A 187 10.62 18.00 -11.89
CA LEU A 187 11.05 16.99 -10.91
C LEU A 187 10.51 15.59 -11.28
N LEU A 188 9.24 15.48 -11.66
CA LEU A 188 8.64 14.24 -12.12
C LEU A 188 9.34 13.72 -13.38
N GLN A 189 9.69 14.61 -14.31
CA GLN A 189 10.44 14.24 -15.51
C GLN A 189 11.83 13.71 -15.14
N GLN A 190 12.57 14.44 -14.30
CA GLN A 190 13.90 14.02 -13.83
C GLN A 190 13.86 12.65 -13.15
N LEU A 191 12.87 12.42 -12.27
CA LEU A 191 12.70 11.14 -11.60
C LEU A 191 12.29 10.03 -12.59
N SER A 192 11.40 10.31 -13.54
CA SER A 192 11.01 9.35 -14.58
C SER A 192 12.23 8.90 -15.39
N GLU A 193 13.06 9.85 -15.82
CA GLU A 193 14.32 9.59 -16.54
C GLU A 193 15.29 8.78 -15.68
N ARG A 194 15.48 9.18 -14.41
CA ARG A 194 16.37 8.49 -13.45
C ARG A 194 16.04 7.01 -13.29
N TYR A 195 14.75 6.67 -13.28
CA TYR A 195 14.30 5.28 -13.08
C TYR A 195 14.00 4.53 -14.38
N GLY A 196 14.24 5.16 -15.54
CA GLY A 196 13.98 4.56 -16.85
C GLY A 196 12.49 4.34 -17.13
N LEU A 197 11.61 5.11 -16.49
CA LEU A 197 10.16 5.11 -16.73
C LEU A 197 9.84 6.01 -17.93
N ASN A 198 10.67 5.92 -18.99
CA ASN A 198 10.74 6.85 -20.11
C ASN A 198 9.46 6.80 -20.95
N GLY A 199 8.50 7.59 -20.52
CA GLY A 199 7.22 7.87 -21.13
C GLY A 199 6.60 9.00 -20.32
N ARG A 200 5.80 9.86 -20.95
CA ARG A 200 5.04 10.83 -20.16
C ARG A 200 4.14 10.02 -19.23
N VAL A 201 4.19 10.28 -17.92
CA VAL A 201 3.14 9.80 -17.00
C VAL A 201 1.86 10.50 -17.42
N THR A 202 1.14 9.90 -18.38
CA THR A 202 -0.08 10.46 -18.96
C THR A 202 -1.28 10.18 -18.08
N GLU A 203 -1.24 9.07 -17.35
CA GLU A 203 -2.30 8.63 -16.46
C GLU A 203 -1.72 8.09 -15.16
N PHE A 204 -2.36 8.42 -14.04
CA PHE A 204 -2.03 7.87 -12.73
C PHE A 204 -3.27 7.85 -11.82
N VAL A 205 -3.26 7.02 -10.79
CA VAL A 205 -4.34 6.96 -9.80
C VAL A 205 -4.10 7.99 -8.69
N ALA A 206 -5.02 8.93 -8.52
CA ALA A 206 -4.95 9.91 -7.45
C ALA A 206 -5.05 9.27 -6.06
N GLY A 207 -4.28 9.79 -5.11
CA GLY A 207 -4.27 9.31 -3.73
C GLY A 207 -3.62 7.94 -3.54
N THR A 208 -3.01 7.34 -4.57
CA THR A 208 -2.22 6.10 -4.42
C THR A 208 -2.97 4.97 -3.71
N MET A 209 -4.26 4.85 -3.99
CA MET A 209 -5.11 3.76 -3.49
C MET A 209 -5.64 2.98 -4.69
N PHE A 210 -5.05 1.83 -4.93
CA PHE A 210 -5.38 0.99 -6.07
C PHE A 210 -4.87 -0.43 -5.86
N TRP A 211 -5.46 -1.35 -6.62
CA TRP A 211 -4.91 -2.67 -6.85
C TRP A 211 -3.95 -2.65 -8.03
N CYS A 212 -2.88 -3.45 -7.99
CA CYS A 212 -2.04 -3.66 -9.15
C CYS A 212 -1.46 -5.07 -9.26
N SER A 213 -1.01 -5.40 -10.47
CA SER A 213 -0.20 -6.58 -10.73
C SER A 213 1.14 -6.49 -10.00
N ALA A 214 1.54 -7.53 -9.28
CA ALA A 214 2.75 -7.51 -8.46
C ALA A 214 4.05 -7.54 -9.25
N ARG A 215 4.09 -8.30 -10.36
CA ARG A 215 5.32 -8.52 -11.11
C ARG A 215 6.03 -7.22 -11.54
N PRO A 216 5.37 -6.23 -12.17
CA PRO A 216 6.02 -4.96 -12.54
C PRO A 216 6.60 -4.23 -11.32
N VAL A 217 5.87 -4.22 -10.21
CA VAL A 217 6.30 -3.61 -8.94
C VAL A 217 7.53 -4.33 -8.40
N ARG A 218 7.50 -5.67 -8.32
CA ARG A 218 8.64 -6.48 -7.86
C ARG A 218 9.87 -6.25 -8.72
N ASP A 219 9.72 -6.39 -10.03
CA ASP A 219 10.84 -6.33 -10.97
C ASP A 219 11.51 -4.95 -10.91
N PHE A 220 10.72 -3.88 -10.76
CA PHE A 220 11.22 -2.52 -10.54
C PHE A 220 11.94 -2.37 -9.21
N PHE A 221 11.30 -2.73 -8.08
CA PHE A 221 11.85 -2.47 -6.75
C PHE A 221 12.93 -3.48 -6.32
N THR A 222 13.12 -4.57 -7.06
CA THR A 222 14.32 -5.42 -6.94
C THR A 222 15.56 -4.72 -7.54
N ARG A 223 15.35 -3.84 -8.52
CA ARG A 223 16.42 -3.04 -9.14
C ARG A 223 16.68 -1.73 -8.40
N TYR A 224 15.61 -1.09 -7.90
CA TYR A 224 15.68 0.19 -7.20
C TYR A 224 15.13 0.03 -5.79
N SER A 225 15.98 0.20 -4.78
CA SER A 225 15.60 -0.04 -3.38
C SER A 225 14.45 0.90 -2.95
N PRO A 226 13.32 0.36 -2.44
CA PRO A 226 12.26 1.18 -1.88
C PRO A 226 12.75 2.12 -0.77
N LEU A 227 13.72 1.67 0.04
CA LEU A 227 14.23 2.45 1.16
C LEU A 227 15.16 3.59 0.71
N GLU A 228 15.95 3.37 -0.34
CA GLU A 228 16.78 4.45 -0.92
C GLU A 228 15.91 5.54 -1.53
N ILE A 229 14.84 5.14 -2.23
CA ILE A 229 13.84 6.06 -2.77
C ILE A 229 13.17 6.83 -1.62
N ARG A 230 12.71 6.12 -0.59
CA ARG A 230 12.08 6.72 0.59
C ARG A 230 12.98 7.74 1.29
N ALA A 231 14.29 7.50 1.32
CA ALA A 231 15.25 8.40 1.95
C ALA A 231 15.37 9.77 1.26
N THR A 232 14.90 9.90 0.01
CA THR A 232 14.87 11.18 -0.72
C THR A 232 13.60 12.01 -0.50
N MET A 233 12.63 11.48 0.26
CA MET A 233 11.33 12.13 0.45
C MET A 233 11.36 13.16 1.57
N GLU A 234 10.37 14.04 1.56
CA GLU A 234 10.23 15.11 2.54
C GLU A 234 9.76 14.60 3.90
N GLN A 235 10.23 15.23 4.96
CA GLN A 235 9.80 14.96 6.33
C GLN A 235 8.51 15.73 6.64
N GLY A 236 7.52 15.06 7.21
CA GLY A 236 6.28 15.68 7.67
C GLY A 236 5.17 15.77 6.61
N ASN A 237 4.30 16.76 6.76
CA ASN A 237 3.17 17.01 5.86
C ASN A 237 3.52 18.17 4.91
N VAL A 238 4.27 17.88 3.84
CA VAL A 238 4.58 18.87 2.79
C VAL A 238 3.43 18.93 1.81
N MET A 239 2.96 20.14 1.52
CA MET A 239 1.81 20.39 0.64
C MET A 239 2.29 20.91 -0.72
N ASP A 240 1.51 20.67 -1.79
CA ASP A 240 1.82 21.16 -3.15
C ASP A 240 1.95 22.69 -3.23
N GLU A 241 1.38 23.43 -2.27
CA GLU A 241 1.50 24.88 -2.17
C GLU A 241 2.94 25.35 -1.92
N GLU A 242 3.80 24.46 -1.40
CA GLU A 242 5.21 24.72 -1.10
C GLU A 242 6.13 24.41 -2.28
N GLY A 243 5.57 23.92 -3.39
CA GLY A 243 6.28 23.56 -4.62
C GLY A 243 6.19 22.08 -4.97
N GLU A 244 6.95 21.69 -6.00
CA GLU A 244 7.02 20.30 -6.45
C GLU A 244 7.75 19.44 -5.41
N THR A 245 7.14 18.32 -5.01
CA THR A 245 7.73 17.42 -4.00
C THR A 245 8.09 16.07 -4.63
N VAL A 246 9.12 15.43 -4.06
CA VAL A 246 9.50 14.06 -4.36
C VAL A 246 8.35 13.12 -3.99
N THR A 247 7.68 13.37 -2.86
CA THR A 247 6.52 12.58 -2.41
C THR A 247 5.40 12.55 -3.45
N HIS A 248 4.91 13.71 -3.91
CA HIS A 248 3.83 13.77 -4.90
C HIS A 248 4.27 13.30 -6.29
N SER A 249 5.54 13.48 -6.64
CA SER A 249 6.10 12.86 -7.86
C SER A 249 5.99 11.34 -7.78
N TRP A 250 6.31 10.74 -6.64
CA TRP A 250 6.21 9.29 -6.45
C TRP A 250 4.79 8.73 -6.38
N GLU A 251 3.80 9.51 -5.91
CA GLU A 251 2.39 9.11 -6.05
C GLU A 251 2.03 8.79 -7.50
N ARG A 252 2.56 9.59 -8.43
CA ARG A 252 2.36 9.43 -9.88
C ARG A 252 3.24 8.31 -10.43
N LEU A 253 4.52 8.28 -10.06
CA LEU A 253 5.46 7.28 -10.54
C LEU A 253 5.09 5.87 -10.11
N LEU A 254 4.42 5.68 -8.97
CA LEU A 254 3.99 4.34 -8.55
C LEU A 254 3.00 3.71 -9.54
N SER A 255 2.12 4.52 -10.15
CA SER A 255 1.28 4.06 -11.26
C SER A 255 2.14 3.80 -12.51
N ALA A 256 3.11 4.68 -12.78
CA ALA A 256 4.02 4.57 -13.92
C ALA A 256 4.87 3.30 -13.90
N VAL A 257 5.29 2.82 -12.72
CA VAL A 257 6.01 1.55 -12.55
C VAL A 257 5.23 0.38 -13.17
N VAL A 258 3.90 0.39 -13.02
CA VAL A 258 3.04 -0.67 -13.54
C VAL A 258 2.68 -0.44 -15.02
N THR A 259 2.38 0.80 -15.41
CA THR A 259 1.98 1.09 -16.79
C THR A 259 3.15 1.03 -17.78
N ALA A 260 4.37 1.35 -17.33
CA ALA A 260 5.59 1.23 -18.13
C ALA A 260 5.89 -0.24 -18.52
N SER A 261 5.35 -1.23 -17.81
CA SER A 261 5.44 -2.64 -18.21
C SER A 261 4.34 -3.09 -19.19
N GLY A 262 3.56 -2.15 -19.73
CA GLY A 262 2.45 -2.41 -20.67
C GLY A 262 1.10 -2.69 -20.00
N GLY A 263 0.98 -2.57 -18.69
CA GLY A 263 -0.29 -2.78 -17.98
C GLY A 263 -1.25 -1.59 -18.12
N SER A 264 -2.54 -1.86 -18.37
CA SER A 264 -3.57 -0.81 -18.42
C SER A 264 -4.09 -0.42 -17.03
N ILE A 265 -4.61 0.81 -16.90
CA ILE A 265 -5.40 1.23 -15.73
C ILE A 265 -6.89 0.98 -16.02
N THR A 266 -7.60 0.38 -15.09
CA THR A 266 -9.05 0.12 -15.21
C THR A 266 -9.80 0.66 -14.00
N GLU A 267 -10.91 1.34 -14.28
CA GLU A 267 -11.78 1.95 -13.29
C GLU A 267 -13.00 1.06 -13.03
N LEU A 268 -13.38 0.89 -11.77
CA LEU A 268 -14.58 0.16 -11.36
C LEU A 268 -15.48 1.04 -10.51
N GLU A 269 -16.78 0.96 -10.79
CA GLU A 269 -17.80 1.46 -9.89
C GLU A 269 -17.81 0.65 -8.58
N LEU A 270 -18.00 1.36 -7.46
CA LEU A 270 -18.12 0.78 -6.11
C LEU A 270 -19.49 0.17 -5.89
#